data_AF-A0A2T0XH61-F1
#
_entry.id   AF-A0A2T0XH61-F1
#
_cell.length_a   1.000
_cell.length_b   1.000
_cell.length_c   1.000
_cell.angle_alpha   90.00
_cell.angle_beta   90.00
_cell.angle_gamma   90.00
#
_symmetry.space_group_name_H-M   'P 1'
#
loop_
_entity.id
_entity.type
_entity.pdbx_description
1 polymer ?
#
loop_
_entity_poly.entity_id
_entity_poly.type
_entity_poly.pdbx_seq_one_letter_code
_entity_poly.pdbx_strand_id
1 'polypeptide(L)'
;MKLQTNYPLLGYLEEINDKVRKSRLKDPTFSDYGEEMGVLCDYFRVNRFQAAFLAVLFDKGHDGEKVGFDDIVRHLDCSALRLLKFQDDIAELEERNFIGQNKSTVGFRRGRRVPMFRLNSELLEAVLKNKPMPVLLKETYEDIMDVLGTVADLVYEDGLDEIDLLFAARDLVTDNLEFSLLRHVQDLRLPLDEQFILLVLFWSAITGEGSRNLNRLVRDVHGNSSENIKCRRGFISGKNRLMKLELVKTNGADFFDDIEIMLSSKGKKLLKEHGVNIMGATRRGDVIRTNDIICRKLFFDEETNRQLSLLEQSLHEEQLKKIRTRLKQQGLGEGIATLFYGVPGTGKTEMAKQLARSTGRNIMKVEISKTKSMWYGESEKIIKRVFSDYADFTEDCEQLPILLFNEADAVFSKRQSISHSNVVKTENAIQNIILEELENFKGILIATTNLQDNLDAAFERRFLFKVQFRKPDVTNRARIWQSKLQSLTKENARKLASQFDFSGGEIDNIVRKWEIHSVVNGEADVFKTILRFCEEEKLGEKRRSIGFGR
;
A
#
# COMPACT_ATOMS: atom_id res chain seq x y z
N MET A 1 43.47 22.68 27.81
CA MET A 1 44.93 22.59 28.05
C MET A 1 45.58 22.21 26.73
N LYS A 2 46.67 22.86 26.32
CA LYS A 2 47.35 22.60 25.03
C LYS A 2 47.88 21.15 25.03
N LEU A 3 47.35 20.30 24.15
CA LEU A 3 47.97 19.01 23.80
C LEU A 3 49.23 19.32 22.97
N GLN A 4 50.33 19.60 23.65
CA GLN A 4 51.66 19.65 23.07
C GLN A 4 52.43 18.40 23.50
N THR A 5 52.19 17.30 22.80
CA THR A 5 53.12 16.17 22.69
C THR A 5 52.77 15.42 21.42
N ASN A 6 53.78 15.29 20.54
CA ASN A 6 53.72 14.65 19.22
C ASN A 6 53.63 13.12 19.34
N TYR A 7 52.54 12.60 19.91
CA TYR A 7 52.17 11.20 19.81
C TYR A 7 50.74 11.11 19.26
N PRO A 8 50.49 10.40 18.14
CA PRO A 8 49.13 10.18 17.66
C PRO A 8 48.34 9.41 18.75
N LEU A 9 47.05 9.70 18.91
CA LEU A 9 46.16 8.99 19.87
C LEU A 9 46.30 7.46 19.80
N LEU A 10 46.61 6.93 18.61
CA LEU A 10 46.92 5.53 18.37
C LEU A 10 48.10 5.00 19.21
N GLY A 11 49.17 5.78 19.37
CA GLY A 11 50.33 5.37 20.18
C GLY A 11 49.98 5.27 21.66
N TYR A 12 49.13 6.17 22.17
CA TYR A 12 48.62 6.08 23.54
C TYR A 12 47.68 4.87 23.72
N LEU A 13 46.82 4.59 22.73
CA LEU A 13 45.95 3.40 22.75
C LEU A 13 46.76 2.09 22.73
N GLU A 14 47.81 2.02 21.91
CA GLU A 14 48.71 0.86 21.83
C GLU A 14 49.42 0.61 23.17
N GLU A 15 50.00 1.65 23.77
CA GLU A 15 50.74 1.53 25.03
C GLU A 15 49.81 1.10 26.18
N ILE A 16 48.60 1.68 26.25
CA ILE A 16 47.61 1.28 27.26
C ILE A 16 47.13 -0.14 27.02
N ASN A 17 46.83 -0.55 25.78
CA ASN A 17 46.44 -1.92 25.46
C ASN A 17 47.51 -2.94 25.93
N ASP A 18 48.79 -2.65 25.69
CA ASP A 18 49.90 -3.48 26.12
C ASP A 18 50.03 -3.58 27.65
N LYS A 19 49.89 -2.45 28.36
CA LYS A 19 49.90 -2.43 29.83
C LYS A 19 48.72 -3.21 30.42
N VAL A 20 47.51 -3.02 29.87
CA VAL A 20 46.28 -3.72 30.31
C VAL A 20 46.43 -5.23 30.08
N ARG A 21 46.93 -5.64 28.91
CA ARG A 21 47.21 -7.05 28.59
C ARG A 21 48.21 -7.69 29.55
N LYS A 22 49.33 -7.02 29.87
CA LYS A 22 50.33 -7.52 30.83
C LYS A 22 49.77 -7.67 32.25
N SER A 23 48.91 -6.75 32.67
CA SER A 23 48.29 -6.77 34.01
C SER A 23 47.20 -7.84 34.18
N ARG A 24 46.63 -8.35 33.07
CA ARG A 24 45.48 -9.26 33.04
C ARG A 24 44.27 -8.72 33.83
N LEU A 25 44.09 -7.40 33.84
CA LEU A 25 43.06 -6.69 34.62
C LEU A 25 43.14 -6.89 36.15
N LYS A 26 44.30 -7.31 36.70
CA LYS A 26 44.42 -7.60 38.14
C LYS A 26 44.30 -6.34 39.02
N ASP A 27 44.76 -5.19 38.53
CA ASP A 27 44.56 -3.89 39.18
C ASP A 27 43.33 -3.19 38.56
N PRO A 28 42.22 -3.05 39.29
CA PRO A 28 41.02 -2.37 38.80
C PRO A 28 41.17 -0.84 38.81
N THR A 29 42.19 -0.29 39.46
CA THR A 29 42.38 1.15 39.63
C THR A 29 43.22 1.80 38.53
N PHE A 30 43.98 0.98 37.78
CA PHE A 30 44.93 1.41 36.76
C PHE A 30 45.82 2.57 37.26
N SER A 31 46.26 2.50 38.52
CA SER A 31 46.91 3.62 39.21
C SER A 31 48.31 3.89 38.66
N ASP A 32 49.02 2.85 38.25
CA ASP A 32 50.41 2.88 37.74
C ASP A 32 50.54 3.13 36.23
N TYR A 33 49.48 3.54 35.55
CA TYR A 33 49.41 3.57 34.08
C TYR A 33 49.91 4.88 33.43
N GLY A 34 50.43 5.81 34.24
CA GLY A 34 51.15 7.00 33.77
C GLY A 34 50.27 8.13 33.22
N GLU A 35 50.93 9.12 32.61
CA GLU A 35 50.30 10.30 32.01
C GLU A 35 49.49 9.94 30.75
N GLU A 36 49.87 8.85 30.06
CA GLU A 36 49.22 8.37 28.83
C GLU A 36 47.74 8.01 29.09
N MET A 37 47.47 7.41 30.24
CA MET A 37 46.12 7.07 30.67
C MET A 37 45.27 8.33 30.90
N GLY A 38 45.87 9.38 31.45
CA GLY A 38 45.22 10.67 31.66
C GLY A 38 44.80 11.32 30.34
N VAL A 39 45.68 11.27 29.32
CA VAL A 39 45.39 11.81 27.98
C VAL A 39 44.18 11.13 27.35
N LEU A 40 44.07 9.80 27.43
CA LEU A 40 42.91 9.08 26.90
C LEU A 40 41.63 9.35 27.69
N CYS A 41 41.71 9.39 29.04
CA CYS A 41 40.57 9.72 29.88
C CYS A 41 40.03 11.13 29.56
N ASP A 42 40.92 12.10 29.35
CA ASP A 42 40.55 13.48 29.01
C ASP A 42 39.97 13.59 27.60
N TYR A 43 40.55 12.88 26.62
CA TYR A 43 40.09 12.89 25.24
C TYR A 43 38.68 12.30 25.11
N PHE A 44 38.47 11.08 25.61
CA PHE A 44 37.19 10.39 25.56
C PHE A 44 36.19 10.91 26.60
N ARG A 45 36.67 11.63 27.63
CA ARG A 45 35.90 12.05 28.82
C ARG A 45 35.28 10.86 29.54
N VAL A 46 36.08 9.85 29.82
CA VAL A 46 35.67 8.56 30.40
C VAL A 46 36.54 8.21 31.59
N ASN A 47 36.10 7.25 32.39
CA ASN A 47 36.92 6.75 33.50
C ASN A 47 38.07 5.85 33.00
N ARG A 48 38.98 5.50 33.92
CA ARG A 48 40.18 4.71 33.56
C ARG A 48 39.82 3.33 32.98
N PHE A 49 38.84 2.64 33.55
CA PHE A 49 38.43 1.34 33.01
C PHE A 49 37.90 1.49 31.58
N GLN A 50 37.03 2.46 31.33
CA GLN A 50 36.44 2.74 30.03
C GLN A 50 37.50 3.08 28.98
N ALA A 51 38.50 3.90 29.32
CA ALA A 51 39.63 4.21 28.42
C ALA A 51 40.46 2.95 28.09
N ALA A 52 40.74 2.10 29.08
CA ALA A 52 41.43 0.84 28.88
C ALA A 52 40.62 -0.13 28.00
N PHE A 53 39.31 -0.19 28.21
CA PHE A 53 38.40 -1.02 27.43
C PHE A 53 38.33 -0.57 25.96
N LEU A 54 38.21 0.74 25.72
CA LEU A 54 38.28 1.32 24.38
C LEU A 54 39.62 1.00 23.71
N ALA A 55 40.75 1.12 24.41
CA ALA A 55 42.07 0.75 23.85
C ALA A 55 42.13 -0.68 23.32
N VAL A 56 41.53 -1.63 24.04
CA VAL A 56 41.42 -3.03 23.60
C VAL A 56 40.52 -3.16 22.37
N LEU A 57 39.39 -2.45 22.34
CA LEU A 57 38.49 -2.47 21.19
C LEU A 57 39.10 -1.82 19.95
N PHE A 58 39.88 -0.76 20.11
CA PHE A 58 40.58 -0.11 19.00
C PHE A 58 41.66 -1.01 18.41
N ASP A 59 42.37 -1.81 19.23
CA ASP A 59 43.33 -2.81 18.75
C ASP A 59 42.65 -3.95 18.00
N LYS A 60 41.51 -4.45 18.54
CA LYS A 60 40.82 -5.64 18.00
C LYS A 60 39.78 -5.37 16.91
N GLY A 61 39.24 -4.17 16.83
CA GLY A 61 38.20 -3.79 15.87
C GLY A 61 38.63 -2.61 14.99
N HIS A 62 39.93 -2.48 14.70
CA HIS A 62 40.48 -1.39 13.88
C HIS A 62 40.01 -1.41 12.42
N ASP A 63 39.61 -2.58 11.92
CA ASP A 63 39.01 -2.82 10.61
C ASP A 63 37.49 -2.58 10.58
N GLY A 64 36.90 -2.20 11.72
CA GLY A 64 35.46 -2.02 11.87
C GLY A 64 34.69 -3.31 12.15
N GLU A 65 35.39 -4.44 12.34
CA GLU A 65 34.79 -5.72 12.73
C GLU A 65 34.32 -5.74 14.19
N LYS A 66 33.44 -6.70 14.49
CA LYS A 66 32.88 -6.93 15.83
C LYS A 66 33.85 -7.74 16.67
N VAL A 67 34.14 -7.24 17.86
CA VAL A 67 35.00 -7.92 18.84
C VAL A 67 34.13 -8.69 19.82
N GLY A 68 34.28 -10.02 19.87
CA GLY A 68 33.54 -10.84 20.83
C GLY A 68 34.06 -10.70 22.25
N PHE A 69 33.18 -10.82 23.23
CA PHE A 69 33.54 -10.83 24.65
C PHE A 69 34.59 -11.90 24.96
N ASP A 70 34.46 -13.08 24.35
CA ASP A 70 35.45 -14.16 24.49
C ASP A 70 36.79 -13.80 23.82
N ASP A 71 36.80 -12.97 22.77
CA ASP A 71 38.03 -12.48 22.14
C ASP A 71 38.74 -11.48 23.04
N ILE A 72 37.99 -10.60 23.72
CA ILE A 72 38.54 -9.66 24.72
C ILE A 72 39.13 -10.44 25.90
N VAL A 73 38.39 -11.42 26.43
CA VAL A 73 38.86 -12.27 27.54
C VAL A 73 40.13 -13.05 27.14
N ARG A 74 40.19 -13.58 25.91
CA ARG A 74 41.37 -14.26 25.36
C ARG A 74 42.54 -13.30 25.15
N HIS A 75 42.29 -12.09 24.64
CA HIS A 75 43.33 -11.09 24.40
C HIS A 75 43.98 -10.62 25.70
N LEU A 76 43.18 -10.39 26.74
CA LEU A 76 43.61 -9.93 28.05
C LEU A 76 44.14 -11.04 28.98
N ASP A 77 44.04 -12.31 28.56
CA ASP A 77 44.42 -13.49 29.36
C ASP A 77 43.85 -13.43 30.79
N CYS A 78 42.57 -13.05 30.91
CA CYS A 78 41.90 -12.82 32.19
C CYS A 78 40.68 -13.73 32.40
N SER A 79 40.14 -13.77 33.62
CA SER A 79 38.87 -14.47 33.88
C SER A 79 37.69 -13.65 33.37
N ALA A 80 36.71 -14.28 32.71
CA ALA A 80 35.46 -13.64 32.30
C ALA A 80 34.73 -12.93 33.47
N LEU A 81 34.80 -13.48 34.68
CA LEU A 81 34.21 -12.89 35.89
C LEU A 81 34.82 -11.54 36.25
N ARG A 82 36.05 -11.27 35.82
CA ARG A 82 36.74 -10.01 36.09
C ARG A 82 36.21 -8.90 35.18
N LEU A 83 35.94 -9.21 33.91
CA LEU A 83 35.33 -8.26 32.97
C LEU A 83 33.85 -8.02 33.31
N LEU A 84 33.14 -9.04 33.80
CA LEU A 84 31.75 -8.91 34.27
C LEU A 84 31.57 -7.98 35.48
N LYS A 85 32.62 -7.63 36.21
CA LYS A 85 32.53 -6.67 37.32
C LYS A 85 32.35 -5.22 36.87
N PHE A 86 32.63 -4.93 35.59
CA PHE A 86 32.60 -3.59 35.02
C PHE A 86 31.48 -3.47 33.97
N GLN A 87 30.38 -4.22 34.16
CA GLN A 87 29.26 -4.18 33.22
C GLN A 87 28.60 -2.80 33.17
N ASP A 88 28.52 -2.10 34.30
CA ASP A 88 27.93 -0.77 34.37
C ASP A 88 28.77 0.25 33.56
N ASP A 89 30.10 0.15 33.64
CA ASP A 89 31.00 1.00 32.85
C ASP A 89 30.89 0.76 31.35
N ILE A 90 30.68 -0.51 30.94
CA ILE A 90 30.46 -0.90 29.55
C ILE A 90 29.10 -0.39 29.07
N ALA A 91 28.06 -0.47 29.90
CA ALA A 91 26.73 0.04 29.58
C ALA A 91 26.73 1.57 29.40
N GLU A 92 27.52 2.31 30.19
CA GLU A 92 27.66 3.75 30.03
C GLU A 92 28.36 4.13 28.70
N LEU A 93 29.34 3.35 28.24
CA LEU A 93 29.95 3.55 26.93
C LEU A 93 28.96 3.32 25.78
N GLU A 94 28.03 2.39 25.95
CA GLU A 94 26.94 2.12 25.02
C GLU A 94 25.92 3.27 25.00
N GLU A 95 25.49 3.74 26.18
CA GLU A 95 24.57 4.88 26.31
C GLU A 95 25.13 6.15 25.64
N ARG A 96 26.45 6.31 25.66
CA ARG A 96 27.15 7.43 25.04
C ARG A 96 27.48 7.22 23.56
N ASN A 97 27.02 6.13 22.94
CA ASN A 97 27.29 5.74 21.55
C ASN A 97 28.77 5.53 21.21
N PHE A 98 29.63 5.23 22.17
CA PHE A 98 31.05 4.92 21.88
C PHE A 98 31.19 3.52 21.29
N ILE A 99 30.33 2.60 21.75
CA ILE A 99 30.29 1.21 21.34
C ILE A 99 28.84 0.76 21.12
N GLY A 100 28.60 -0.13 20.15
CA GLY A 100 27.35 -0.89 20.05
C GLY A 100 27.54 -2.30 20.63
N GLN A 101 26.60 -2.76 21.47
CA GLN A 101 26.63 -4.10 22.06
C GLN A 101 25.52 -5.02 21.50
N ASN A 102 25.92 -6.08 20.79
CA ASN A 102 24.98 -7.11 20.34
C ASN A 102 25.21 -8.43 21.09
N LYS A 103 24.16 -9.19 21.38
CA LYS A 103 24.28 -10.56 21.92
C LYS A 103 24.29 -11.52 20.73
N SER A 104 25.45 -12.04 20.33
CA SER A 104 25.50 -13.05 19.26
C SER A 104 24.88 -14.37 19.73
N THR A 105 24.40 -15.17 18.77
CA THR A 105 23.86 -16.51 19.04
C THR A 105 24.70 -17.64 18.44
N VAL A 106 25.90 -17.37 17.91
CA VAL A 106 26.63 -18.40 17.15
C VAL A 106 28.06 -18.54 17.60
N GLY A 107 28.28 -19.53 18.47
CA GLY A 107 29.56 -20.20 18.66
C GLY A 107 29.32 -21.71 18.62
N PHE A 108 30.15 -22.45 17.88
CA PHE A 108 30.01 -23.89 17.55
C PHE A 108 30.08 -24.88 18.74
N ARG A 109 29.83 -24.41 19.98
CA ARG A 109 29.69 -25.24 21.17
C ARG A 109 28.60 -24.67 22.09
N ARG A 110 27.43 -25.31 22.07
CA ARG A 110 26.33 -25.21 23.04
C ARG A 110 25.95 -23.78 23.49
N GLY A 111 25.07 -23.12 22.72
CA GLY A 111 23.97 -22.30 23.24
C GLY A 111 24.28 -21.16 24.24
N ARG A 112 25.50 -20.62 24.29
CA ARG A 112 25.83 -19.44 25.10
C ARG A 112 25.82 -18.20 24.21
N ARG A 113 25.01 -17.21 24.58
CA ARG A 113 25.01 -15.88 23.96
C ARG A 113 26.26 -15.14 24.43
N VAL A 114 27.11 -14.72 23.49
CA VAL A 114 28.35 -13.99 23.79
C VAL A 114 28.16 -12.53 23.34
N PRO A 115 28.36 -11.54 24.21
CA PRO A 115 28.33 -10.13 23.83
C PRO A 115 29.37 -9.84 22.74
N MET A 116 29.01 -9.06 21.74
CA MET A 116 29.86 -8.56 20.67
C MET A 116 29.87 -7.05 20.75
N PHE A 117 31.03 -6.45 20.55
CA PHE A 117 31.24 -5.00 20.66
C PHE A 117 31.71 -4.45 19.31
N ARG A 118 31.13 -3.33 18.87
CA ARG A 118 31.59 -2.58 17.70
C ARG A 118 31.86 -1.14 18.08
N LEU A 119 32.98 -0.57 17.61
CA LEU A 119 33.26 0.85 17.78
C LEU A 119 32.38 1.69 16.86
N ASN A 120 31.96 2.87 17.35
CA ASN A 120 31.31 3.86 16.50
C ASN A 120 32.26 4.33 15.39
N SER A 121 31.76 4.41 14.16
CA SER A 121 32.53 4.75 12.96
C SER A 121 33.08 6.18 12.99
N GLU A 122 32.31 7.16 13.49
CA GLU A 122 32.76 8.54 13.64
C GLU A 122 33.85 8.66 14.72
N LEU A 123 33.70 7.90 15.81
CA LEU A 123 34.71 7.82 16.86
C LEU A 123 36.01 7.19 16.33
N LEU A 124 35.90 6.11 15.57
CA LEU A 124 37.02 5.45 14.91
C LEU A 124 37.75 6.40 13.96
N GLU A 125 37.02 7.11 13.10
CA GLU A 125 37.59 8.08 12.16
C GLU A 125 38.27 9.25 12.88
N ALA A 126 37.66 9.75 13.97
CA ALA A 126 38.21 10.85 14.74
C ALA A 126 39.56 10.48 15.36
N VAL A 127 39.67 9.29 15.94
CA VAL A 127 40.92 8.78 16.52
C VAL A 127 41.97 8.53 15.44
N LEU A 128 41.60 7.90 14.32
CA LEU A 128 42.52 7.64 13.19
C LEU A 128 43.08 8.92 12.59
N LYS A 129 42.27 9.98 12.49
CA LYS A 129 42.65 11.28 11.91
C LYS A 129 43.15 12.28 12.97
N ASN A 130 43.29 11.87 14.22
CA ASN A 130 43.69 12.72 15.35
C ASN A 130 42.85 14.02 15.46
N LYS A 131 41.55 13.90 15.17
CA LYS A 131 40.56 14.98 15.26
C LYS A 131 40.11 15.14 16.73
N PRO A 132 39.53 16.29 17.12
CA PRO A 132 38.90 16.41 18.42
C PRO A 132 37.72 15.43 18.57
N MET A 133 37.39 15.07 19.81
CA MET A 133 36.28 14.16 20.15
C MET A 133 34.98 14.60 19.42
N PRO A 134 34.39 13.74 18.57
CA PRO A 134 33.18 14.05 17.84
C PRO A 134 31.98 14.12 18.79
N VAL A 135 30.97 14.90 18.40
CA VAL A 135 29.67 14.84 19.06
C VAL A 135 28.92 13.63 18.49
N LEU A 136 28.90 12.53 19.24
CA LEU A 136 28.23 11.29 18.85
C LEU A 136 26.72 11.44 19.07
N LEU A 137 26.04 12.09 18.12
CA LEU A 137 24.58 12.24 18.15
C LEU A 137 23.93 10.92 17.72
N LYS A 138 22.84 10.54 18.38
CA LYS A 138 21.90 9.57 17.80
C LYS A 138 21.31 10.22 16.54
N GLU A 139 21.22 9.48 15.44
CA GLU A 139 20.40 9.93 14.30
C GLU A 139 18.97 10.13 14.80
N THR A 140 18.54 11.39 14.87
CA THR A 140 17.16 11.72 15.24
C THR A 140 16.35 11.80 13.96
N TYR A 141 15.35 10.95 13.83
CA TYR A 141 14.41 11.01 12.72
C TYR A 141 13.28 11.98 13.05
N GLU A 142 12.97 12.89 12.14
CA GLU A 142 11.84 13.83 12.30
C GLU A 142 10.51 13.19 11.90
N ASP A 143 10.53 12.22 10.98
CA ASP A 143 9.37 11.49 10.50
C ASP A 143 9.56 9.97 10.65
N ILE A 144 8.49 9.28 11.05
CA ILE A 144 8.45 7.82 11.10
C ILE A 144 8.66 7.19 9.73
N MET A 145 8.30 7.90 8.66
CA MET A 145 8.52 7.46 7.29
C MET A 145 10.01 7.25 7.01
N ASP A 146 10.87 8.12 7.53
CA ASP A 146 12.32 8.02 7.35
C ASP A 146 12.88 6.80 8.10
N VAL A 147 12.37 6.52 9.30
CA VAL A 147 12.72 5.30 10.06
C VAL A 147 12.30 4.05 9.29
N LEU A 148 11.05 3.99 8.80
CA LEU A 148 10.54 2.83 8.06
C LEU A 148 11.24 2.63 6.71
N GLY A 149 11.59 3.72 6.03
CA GLY A 149 12.40 3.69 4.82
C GLY A 149 13.79 3.14 5.08
N THR A 150 14.46 3.63 6.12
CA THR A 150 15.79 3.16 6.53
C THR A 150 15.75 1.66 6.86
N VAL A 151 14.75 1.20 7.63
CA VAL A 151 14.58 -0.22 7.94
C VAL A 151 14.38 -1.06 6.67
N ALA A 152 13.64 -0.57 5.68
CA ALA A 152 13.42 -1.27 4.43
C ALA A 152 14.69 -1.33 3.55
N ASP A 153 15.52 -0.29 3.61
CA ASP A 153 16.75 -0.18 2.84
C ASP A 153 17.91 -1.01 3.42
N LEU A 154 17.85 -1.42 4.70
CA LEU A 154 18.85 -2.29 5.35
C LEU A 154 19.11 -3.60 4.58
N VAL A 155 18.12 -4.11 3.85
CA VAL A 155 18.25 -5.33 3.02
C VAL A 155 19.26 -5.14 1.86
N TYR A 156 19.44 -3.90 1.42
CA TYR A 156 20.28 -3.55 0.29
C TYR A 156 21.66 -3.04 0.70
N GLU A 157 21.96 -2.95 1.99
CA GLU A 157 23.26 -2.52 2.48
C GLU A 157 24.32 -3.62 2.30
N ASP A 158 25.40 -3.27 1.57
CA ASP A 158 26.50 -4.17 1.30
C ASP A 158 27.26 -4.53 2.59
N GLY A 159 27.41 -5.84 2.85
CA GLY A 159 28.25 -6.36 3.93
C GLY A 159 27.53 -6.61 5.27
N LEU A 160 26.22 -6.41 5.34
CA LEU A 160 25.40 -6.79 6.51
C LEU A 160 25.00 -8.27 6.46
N ASP A 161 25.21 -9.00 7.55
CA ASP A 161 24.70 -10.37 7.71
C ASP A 161 23.25 -10.39 8.24
N GLU A 162 22.59 -11.56 8.15
CA GLU A 162 21.17 -11.74 8.54
C GLU A 162 20.89 -11.31 9.99
N ILE A 163 21.83 -11.56 10.90
CA ILE A 163 21.68 -11.28 12.33
C ILE A 163 21.82 -9.78 12.55
N ASP A 164 22.79 -9.18 11.89
CA ASP A 164 23.13 -7.78 12.00
C ASP A 164 22.05 -6.88 11.42
N LEU A 165 21.43 -7.30 10.31
CA LEU A 165 20.25 -6.67 9.74
C LEU A 165 19.10 -6.62 10.75
N LEU A 166 18.81 -7.75 11.42
CA LEU A 166 17.73 -7.82 12.41
C LEU A 166 18.02 -6.98 13.67
N PHE A 167 19.28 -6.91 14.10
CA PHE A 167 19.68 -6.05 15.22
C PHE A 167 19.66 -4.58 14.85
N ALA A 168 20.16 -4.19 13.66
CA ALA A 168 20.10 -2.81 13.19
C ALA A 168 18.65 -2.30 13.13
N ALA A 169 17.74 -3.11 12.60
CA ALA A 169 16.32 -2.79 12.59
C ALA A 169 15.72 -2.69 14.01
N ARG A 170 16.12 -3.58 14.93
CA ARG A 170 15.69 -3.50 16.33
C ARG A 170 16.15 -2.19 16.97
N ASP A 171 17.40 -1.83 16.75
CA ASP A 171 18.02 -0.64 17.36
C ASP A 171 17.34 0.63 16.85
N LEU A 172 17.04 0.70 15.54
CA LEU A 172 16.22 1.76 14.95
C LEU A 172 14.83 1.85 15.60
N VAL A 173 14.19 0.73 15.92
CA VAL A 173 12.88 0.74 16.63
C VAL A 173 13.02 1.23 18.06
N THR A 174 14.02 0.74 18.79
CA THR A 174 14.22 1.09 20.21
C THR A 174 14.68 2.52 20.41
N ASP A 175 15.39 3.06 19.44
CA ASP A 175 15.91 4.43 19.49
C ASP A 175 14.86 5.47 19.11
N ASN A 176 13.77 5.05 18.46
CA ASN A 176 12.71 5.92 17.96
C ASN A 176 11.32 5.62 18.59
N LEU A 177 11.27 5.26 19.88
CA LEU A 177 10.03 4.92 20.60
C LEU A 177 9.12 6.11 20.92
N GLU A 178 9.53 7.33 20.59
CA GLU A 178 8.68 8.52 20.55
C GLU A 178 7.57 8.38 19.51
N PHE A 179 7.82 7.67 18.39
CA PHE A 179 6.76 7.36 17.43
C PHE A 179 5.82 6.29 17.99
N SER A 180 4.53 6.64 18.07
CA SER A 180 3.51 5.79 18.68
C SER A 180 3.35 4.43 17.99
N LEU A 181 3.55 4.36 16.68
CA LEU A 181 3.51 3.10 15.93
C LEU A 181 4.64 2.16 16.34
N LEU A 182 5.88 2.66 16.47
CA LEU A 182 7.04 1.84 16.84
C LEU A 182 6.92 1.34 18.29
N ARG A 183 6.39 2.17 19.18
CA ARG A 183 6.01 1.75 20.54
C ARG A 183 5.00 0.62 20.52
N HIS A 184 3.95 0.72 19.71
CA HIS A 184 2.96 -0.34 19.59
C HIS A 184 3.57 -1.64 19.04
N VAL A 185 4.43 -1.55 18.02
CA VAL A 185 5.14 -2.71 17.47
C VAL A 185 6.00 -3.40 18.54
N GLN A 186 6.68 -2.61 19.39
CA GLN A 186 7.46 -3.14 20.50
C GLN A 186 6.58 -3.89 21.53
N ASP A 187 5.39 -3.36 21.82
CA ASP A 187 4.44 -3.97 22.76
C ASP A 187 3.86 -5.31 22.27
N LEU A 188 3.87 -5.57 20.96
CA LEU A 188 3.45 -6.85 20.39
C LEU A 188 4.39 -8.01 20.77
N ARG A 189 5.62 -7.70 21.23
CA ARG A 189 6.66 -8.67 21.63
C ARG A 189 6.88 -9.76 20.58
N LEU A 190 7.01 -9.34 19.33
CA LEU A 190 7.25 -10.21 18.19
C LEU A 190 8.72 -10.71 18.20
N PRO A 191 8.99 -11.90 17.61
CA PRO A 191 10.34 -12.27 17.20
C PRO A 191 10.97 -11.19 16.28
N LEU A 192 12.29 -11.03 16.31
CA LEU A 192 12.98 -9.96 15.56
C LEU A 192 12.74 -10.05 14.04
N ASP A 193 12.69 -11.26 13.49
CA ASP A 193 12.40 -11.50 12.09
C ASP A 193 10.97 -11.14 11.71
N GLU A 194 9.99 -11.49 12.54
CA GLU A 194 8.60 -11.07 12.34
C GLU A 194 8.41 -9.57 12.53
N GLN A 195 9.12 -8.95 13.48
CA GLN A 195 9.12 -7.50 13.67
C GLN A 195 9.66 -6.80 12.43
N PHE A 196 10.80 -7.27 11.90
CA PHE A 196 11.39 -6.74 10.66
C PHE A 196 10.42 -6.87 9.47
N ILE A 197 9.85 -8.06 9.25
CA ILE A 197 8.86 -8.30 8.19
C ILE A 197 7.67 -7.34 8.29
N LEU A 198 7.15 -7.11 9.50
CA LEU A 198 6.04 -6.18 9.70
C LEU A 198 6.41 -4.73 9.33
N LEU A 199 7.60 -4.27 9.71
CA LEU A 199 8.08 -2.92 9.39
C LEU A 199 8.28 -2.73 7.88
N VAL A 200 8.86 -3.72 7.19
CA VAL A 200 8.98 -3.71 5.73
C VAL A 200 7.62 -3.70 5.04
N LEU A 201 6.62 -4.41 5.58
CA LEU A 201 5.26 -4.39 5.06
C LEU A 201 4.54 -3.06 5.33
N PHE A 202 4.84 -2.37 6.45
CA PHE A 202 4.39 -1.00 6.67
C PHE A 202 4.94 -0.07 5.60
N TRP A 203 6.24 -0.11 5.34
CA TRP A 203 6.87 0.65 4.26
C TRP A 203 6.22 0.35 2.90
N SER A 204 6.04 -0.92 2.57
CA SER A 204 5.42 -1.36 1.30
C SER A 204 3.98 -0.88 1.13
N ALA A 205 3.23 -0.78 2.24
CA ALA A 205 1.89 -0.21 2.23
C ALA A 205 1.94 1.31 2.04
N ILE A 206 2.88 1.99 2.70
CA ILE A 206 3.09 3.43 2.58
C ILE A 206 3.48 3.83 1.16
N THR A 207 4.34 3.08 0.50
CA THR A 207 4.85 3.40 -0.85
C THR A 207 3.92 2.97 -1.99
N GLY A 208 2.81 2.27 -1.68
CA GLY A 208 1.79 1.85 -2.65
C GLY A 208 2.12 0.59 -3.44
N GLU A 209 3.13 -0.18 -3.01
CA GLU A 209 3.41 -1.51 -3.56
C GLU A 209 2.31 -2.51 -3.17
N GLY A 210 1.75 -2.38 -1.95
CA GLY A 210 0.54 -3.07 -1.50
C GLY A 210 0.72 -4.54 -1.12
N SER A 211 1.60 -5.28 -1.79
CA SER A 211 2.02 -6.64 -1.44
C SER A 211 3.50 -6.87 -1.80
N ARG A 212 4.13 -7.85 -1.17
CA ARG A 212 5.47 -8.33 -1.51
C ARG A 212 5.51 -9.85 -1.65
N ASN A 213 6.37 -10.34 -2.53
CA ASN A 213 6.62 -11.77 -2.67
C ASN A 213 7.22 -12.34 -1.36
N LEU A 214 6.52 -13.30 -0.76
CA LEU A 214 6.89 -13.92 0.52
C LEU A 214 8.24 -14.63 0.45
N ASN A 215 8.53 -15.32 -0.67
CA ASN A 215 9.78 -16.06 -0.82
C ASN A 215 10.98 -15.12 -0.84
N ARG A 216 10.86 -14.00 -1.56
CA ARG A 216 11.90 -12.98 -1.60
C ARG A 216 12.10 -12.37 -0.22
N LEU A 217 11.02 -11.91 0.42
CA LEU A 217 11.09 -11.26 1.73
C LEU A 217 11.70 -12.18 2.82
N VAL A 218 11.29 -13.45 2.87
CA VAL A 218 11.84 -14.40 3.86
C VAL A 218 13.30 -14.73 3.55
N ARG A 219 13.70 -14.81 2.27
CA ARG A 219 15.09 -15.03 1.87
C ARG A 219 15.96 -13.82 2.18
N ASP A 220 15.43 -12.61 2.05
CA ASP A 220 16.15 -11.40 2.38
C ASP A 220 16.44 -11.33 3.90
N VAL A 221 15.62 -11.97 4.74
CA VAL A 221 15.81 -12.03 6.21
C VAL A 221 16.61 -13.23 6.68
N HIS A 222 16.38 -14.42 6.11
CA HIS A 222 16.93 -15.71 6.61
C HIS A 222 17.87 -16.40 5.61
N GLY A 223 18.20 -15.75 4.48
CA GLY A 223 19.04 -16.30 3.43
C GLY A 223 18.60 -17.70 2.99
N ASN A 224 19.58 -18.60 2.81
CA ASN A 224 19.37 -20.01 2.44
C ASN A 224 19.40 -20.96 3.66
N SER A 225 19.07 -20.47 4.86
CA SER A 225 19.08 -21.26 6.09
C SER A 225 17.87 -22.20 6.21
N SER A 226 17.91 -23.11 7.19
CA SER A 226 16.76 -23.98 7.51
C SER A 226 15.58 -23.20 8.10
N GLU A 227 15.88 -22.03 8.66
CA GLU A 227 14.98 -21.08 9.29
C GLU A 227 14.08 -20.42 8.23
N ASN A 228 14.60 -20.18 7.02
CA ASN A 228 13.81 -19.74 5.85
C ASN A 228 12.61 -20.67 5.61
N ILE A 229 12.86 -21.98 5.53
CA ILE A 229 11.82 -22.98 5.24
C ILE A 229 10.78 -23.02 6.37
N LYS A 230 11.22 -22.95 7.63
CA LYS A 230 10.33 -22.94 8.80
C LYS A 230 9.46 -21.69 8.82
N CYS A 231 10.05 -20.52 8.61
CA CYS A 231 9.36 -19.24 8.60
C CYS A 231 8.31 -19.19 7.48
N ARG A 232 8.70 -19.54 6.26
CA ARG A 232 7.80 -19.65 5.10
C ARG A 232 6.62 -20.59 5.37
N ARG A 233 6.88 -21.80 5.88
CA ARG A 233 5.82 -22.75 6.22
C ARG A 233 4.91 -22.21 7.33
N GLY A 234 5.43 -21.41 8.24
CA GLY A 234 4.67 -20.71 9.28
C GLY A 234 3.65 -19.74 8.70
N PHE A 235 4.03 -18.93 7.71
CA PHE A 235 3.11 -18.02 7.01
C PHE A 235 2.07 -18.77 6.19
N ILE A 236 2.49 -19.75 5.38
CA ILE A 236 1.59 -20.57 4.55
C ILE A 236 0.56 -21.35 5.40
N SER A 237 0.97 -21.88 6.55
CA SER A 237 0.07 -22.62 7.45
C SER A 237 -0.72 -21.74 8.41
N GLY A 238 -0.57 -20.41 8.34
CA GLY A 238 -1.24 -19.47 9.25
C GLY A 238 -0.79 -19.58 10.72
N LYS A 239 0.33 -20.24 11.00
CA LYS A 239 0.83 -20.49 12.37
C LYS A 239 1.71 -19.36 12.92
N ASN A 240 2.21 -18.50 12.04
CA ASN A 240 3.03 -17.34 12.38
C ASN A 240 2.27 -16.33 13.27
N ARG A 241 2.96 -15.61 14.16
CA ARG A 241 2.30 -14.74 15.14
C ARG A 241 1.67 -13.51 14.49
N LEU A 242 2.25 -12.98 13.41
CA LEU A 242 1.64 -11.90 12.63
C LEU A 242 0.27 -12.30 12.04
N MET A 243 0.16 -13.53 11.54
CA MET A 243 -1.10 -14.07 11.01
C MET A 243 -2.12 -14.29 12.14
N LYS A 244 -1.69 -14.80 13.30
CA LYS A 244 -2.54 -14.99 14.48
C LYS A 244 -3.04 -13.67 15.07
N LEU A 245 -2.23 -12.63 15.02
CA LEU A 245 -2.62 -11.26 15.40
C LEU A 245 -3.49 -10.59 14.32
N GLU A 246 -3.67 -11.26 13.18
CA GLU A 246 -4.40 -10.79 12.00
C GLU A 246 -3.82 -9.48 11.46
N LEU A 247 -2.50 -9.25 11.58
CA LEU A 247 -1.85 -8.04 11.07
C LEU A 247 -1.43 -8.16 9.60
N VAL A 248 -1.24 -9.38 9.12
CA VAL A 248 -0.83 -9.69 7.74
C VAL A 248 -1.73 -10.78 7.16
N LYS A 249 -1.83 -10.81 5.83
CA LYS A 249 -2.52 -11.85 5.07
C LYS A 249 -1.68 -12.25 3.85
N THR A 250 -1.93 -13.45 3.33
CA THR A 250 -1.27 -13.97 2.13
C THR A 250 -2.29 -14.28 1.05
N ASN A 251 -2.01 -13.95 -0.21
CA ASN A 251 -2.86 -14.33 -1.32
C ASN A 251 -2.50 -15.75 -1.78
N GLY A 252 -3.49 -16.62 -1.91
CA GLY A 252 -3.31 -17.98 -2.38
C GLY A 252 -3.10 -18.01 -3.89
N ALA A 253 -1.86 -18.13 -4.33
CA ALA A 253 -1.54 -18.59 -5.69
C ALA A 253 -1.37 -20.11 -5.67
N ASP A 254 -1.83 -20.80 -6.71
CA ASP A 254 -1.76 -22.26 -6.85
C ASP A 254 -0.32 -22.82 -6.96
N PHE A 255 0.71 -21.96 -6.95
CA PHE A 255 2.13 -22.30 -7.04
C PHE A 255 2.94 -21.75 -5.86
N PHE A 256 3.84 -22.57 -5.33
CA PHE A 256 4.67 -22.28 -4.14
C PHE A 256 5.59 -21.05 -4.27
N ASP A 257 5.88 -20.60 -5.50
CA ASP A 257 6.85 -19.51 -5.74
C ASP A 257 6.24 -18.10 -5.81
N ASP A 258 4.92 -17.98 -5.99
CA ASP A 258 4.21 -16.71 -6.24
C ASP A 258 3.33 -16.25 -5.07
N ILE A 259 3.60 -16.74 -3.86
CA ILE A 259 2.83 -16.34 -2.67
C ILE A 259 3.17 -14.89 -2.32
N GLU A 260 2.17 -14.02 -2.39
CA GLU A 260 2.26 -12.61 -1.99
C GLU A 260 1.80 -12.44 -0.53
N ILE A 261 2.56 -11.67 0.26
CA ILE A 261 2.22 -11.25 1.62
C ILE A 261 1.93 -9.76 1.65
N MET A 262 0.90 -9.37 2.42
CA MET A 262 0.46 -7.97 2.55
C MET A 262 -0.10 -7.71 3.94
N LEU A 263 -0.25 -6.42 4.29
CA LEU A 263 -1.00 -6.04 5.49
C LEU A 263 -2.48 -6.43 5.34
N SER A 264 -3.06 -6.97 6.41
CA SER A 264 -4.50 -7.14 6.54
C SER A 264 -5.20 -5.79 6.73
N SER A 265 -6.54 -5.75 6.73
CA SER A 265 -7.29 -4.56 7.16
C SER A 265 -6.87 -4.07 8.54
N LYS A 266 -6.69 -4.98 9.51
CA LYS A 266 -6.26 -4.63 10.86
C LYS A 266 -4.84 -4.04 10.89
N GLY A 267 -3.91 -4.59 10.10
CA GLY A 267 -2.57 -4.03 9.94
C GLY A 267 -2.58 -2.63 9.30
N LYS A 268 -3.41 -2.43 8.27
CA LYS A 268 -3.61 -1.11 7.64
C LYS A 268 -4.30 -0.12 8.58
N LYS A 269 -5.23 -0.59 9.41
CA LYS A 269 -5.89 0.22 10.43
C LYS A 269 -4.91 0.67 11.51
N LEU A 270 -3.99 -0.22 11.92
CA LEU A 270 -2.92 0.11 12.86
C LEU A 270 -2.10 1.32 12.37
N LEU A 271 -1.72 1.35 11.09
CA LEU A 271 -1.02 2.49 10.50
C LEU A 271 -1.83 3.79 10.60
N LYS A 272 -3.12 3.73 10.22
CA LYS A 272 -4.03 4.89 10.27
C LYS A 272 -4.24 5.41 11.70
N GLU A 273 -4.39 4.51 12.68
CA GLU A 273 -4.59 4.85 14.10
C GLU A 273 -3.37 5.59 14.68
N HIS A 274 -2.18 5.33 14.16
CA HIS A 274 -0.93 5.99 14.57
C HIS A 274 -0.51 7.14 13.63
N GLY A 275 -1.46 7.69 12.85
CA GLY A 275 -1.24 8.90 12.05
C GLY A 275 -0.52 8.70 10.73
N VAL A 276 -0.23 7.45 10.32
CA VAL A 276 0.48 7.15 9.08
C VAL A 276 -0.52 6.95 7.93
N ASN A 277 -0.44 7.82 6.92
CA ASN A 277 -1.27 7.72 5.72
C ASN A 277 -0.62 6.77 4.70
N ILE A 278 -1.33 5.70 4.37
CA ILE A 278 -0.95 4.73 3.33
C ILE A 278 -1.10 5.40 1.95
N MET A 279 -0.02 5.57 1.18
CA MET A 279 -0.16 5.93 -0.23
C MET A 279 -0.59 4.70 -1.02
N GLY A 280 -1.63 4.81 -1.83
CA GLY A 280 -2.09 3.69 -2.67
C GLY A 280 -3.23 2.85 -2.08
N ALA A 281 -3.74 3.16 -0.88
CA ALA A 281 -5.15 2.87 -0.61
C ALA A 281 -5.94 3.71 -1.63
N THR A 282 -6.46 3.05 -2.67
CA THR A 282 -7.40 3.53 -3.70
C THR A 282 -7.58 5.04 -3.62
N ARG A 283 -6.97 5.81 -4.54
CA ARG A 283 -7.06 7.29 -4.56
C ARG A 283 -8.40 7.70 -3.97
N ARG A 284 -8.41 8.38 -2.81
CA ARG A 284 -9.66 8.76 -2.10
C ARG A 284 -10.69 9.47 -3.01
N GLY A 285 -10.31 9.89 -4.22
CA GLY A 285 -11.18 10.42 -5.27
C GLY A 285 -12.01 9.40 -6.08
N ASP A 286 -11.74 8.10 -6.00
CA ASP A 286 -12.47 7.06 -6.78
C ASP A 286 -13.59 6.37 -5.97
N VAL A 287 -13.69 6.65 -4.67
CA VAL A 287 -14.79 6.17 -3.82
C VAL A 287 -15.89 7.22 -3.74
N ILE A 288 -17.12 6.84 -4.09
CA ILE A 288 -18.31 7.66 -3.94
C ILE A 288 -19.12 7.10 -2.76
N ARG A 289 -19.26 7.88 -1.69
CA ARG A 289 -20.06 7.45 -0.54
C ARG A 289 -21.55 7.56 -0.84
N THR A 290 -22.35 6.68 -0.28
CA THR A 290 -23.81 6.67 -0.45
C THR A 290 -24.44 8.04 -0.18
N ASN A 291 -23.96 8.74 0.86
CA ASN A 291 -24.48 10.04 1.29
C ASN A 291 -24.16 11.18 0.32
N ASP A 292 -23.10 11.05 -0.48
CA ASP A 292 -22.67 12.05 -1.44
C ASP A 292 -23.45 11.95 -2.77
N ILE A 293 -24.23 10.88 -2.96
CA ILE A 293 -24.99 10.64 -4.20
C ILE A 293 -26.28 11.46 -4.16
N ILE A 294 -26.39 12.43 -5.06
CA ILE A 294 -27.62 13.23 -5.24
C ILE A 294 -28.73 12.34 -5.79
N CYS A 295 -29.91 12.37 -5.16
CA CYS A 295 -31.09 11.66 -5.64
C CYS A 295 -31.53 12.24 -7.00
N ARG A 296 -31.66 11.38 -8.01
CA ARG A 296 -32.16 11.77 -9.33
C ARG A 296 -33.24 10.81 -9.80
N LYS A 297 -34.35 11.39 -10.28
CA LYS A 297 -35.43 10.60 -10.87
C LYS A 297 -35.07 10.26 -12.32
N LEU A 298 -34.99 8.97 -12.62
CA LEU A 298 -34.72 8.45 -13.95
C LEU A 298 -36.00 7.83 -14.54
N PHE A 299 -36.12 7.84 -15.86
CA PHE A 299 -37.31 7.36 -16.57
C PHE A 299 -36.89 6.41 -17.69
N PHE A 300 -37.33 5.15 -17.60
CA PHE A 300 -37.06 4.11 -18.58
C PHE A 300 -38.34 3.46 -19.09
N ASP A 301 -38.24 2.64 -20.13
CA ASP A 301 -39.34 1.78 -20.59
C ASP A 301 -39.69 0.68 -19.56
N GLU A 302 -40.81 0.02 -19.77
CA GLU A 302 -41.35 -0.96 -18.83
C GLU A 302 -40.42 -2.16 -18.60
N GLU A 303 -39.80 -2.70 -19.66
CA GLU A 303 -38.90 -3.84 -19.54
C GLU A 303 -37.62 -3.47 -18.78
N THR A 304 -37.03 -2.31 -19.11
CA THR A 304 -35.87 -1.79 -18.38
C THR A 304 -36.19 -1.58 -16.90
N ASN A 305 -37.35 -0.97 -16.57
CA ASN A 305 -37.75 -0.77 -15.18
C ASN A 305 -37.97 -2.09 -14.44
N ARG A 306 -38.54 -3.11 -15.11
CA ARG A 306 -38.75 -4.45 -14.53
C ARG A 306 -37.42 -5.11 -14.14
N GLN A 307 -36.43 -5.04 -15.04
CA GLN A 307 -35.10 -5.59 -14.78
C GLN A 307 -34.37 -4.80 -13.67
N LEU A 308 -34.44 -3.47 -13.68
CA LEU A 308 -33.83 -2.63 -12.65
C LEU A 308 -34.46 -2.84 -11.27
N SER A 309 -35.79 -3.00 -11.21
CA SER A 309 -36.50 -3.26 -9.95
C SER A 309 -36.10 -4.61 -9.35
N LEU A 310 -35.94 -5.65 -10.18
CA LEU A 310 -35.47 -6.96 -9.74
C LEU A 310 -34.01 -6.88 -9.23
N LEU A 311 -33.16 -6.15 -9.93
CA LEU A 311 -31.77 -5.94 -9.52
C LEU A 311 -31.70 -5.19 -8.19
N GLU A 312 -32.42 -4.09 -8.04
CA GLU A 312 -32.50 -3.30 -6.81
C GLU A 312 -32.93 -4.16 -5.62
N GLN A 313 -34.00 -4.96 -5.78
CA GLN A 313 -34.48 -5.88 -4.76
C GLN A 313 -33.42 -6.92 -4.37
N SER A 314 -32.68 -7.43 -5.35
CA SER A 314 -31.61 -8.41 -5.14
C SER A 314 -30.39 -7.83 -4.41
N LEU A 315 -30.17 -6.51 -4.50
CA LEU A 315 -29.05 -5.81 -3.88
C LEU A 315 -29.34 -5.33 -2.45
N HIS A 316 -30.58 -5.39 -1.97
CA HIS A 316 -30.87 -5.14 -0.55
C HIS A 316 -30.21 -6.20 0.34
N GLU A 317 -29.62 -5.77 1.47
CA GLU A 317 -28.73 -6.58 2.31
C GLU A 317 -29.31 -7.96 2.71
N GLU A 318 -30.56 -7.99 3.18
CA GLU A 318 -31.25 -9.23 3.56
C GLU A 318 -31.42 -10.20 2.39
N GLN A 319 -31.79 -9.70 1.21
CA GLN A 319 -32.01 -10.52 0.02
C GLN A 319 -30.67 -10.98 -0.57
N LEU A 320 -29.68 -10.08 -0.60
CA LEU A 320 -28.34 -10.39 -1.08
C LEU A 320 -27.73 -11.56 -0.29
N LYS A 321 -27.85 -11.56 1.05
CA LYS A 321 -27.37 -12.68 1.90
C LYS A 321 -28.04 -14.01 1.55
N LYS A 322 -29.37 -13.99 1.32
CA LYS A 322 -30.13 -15.19 0.93
C LYS A 322 -29.71 -15.70 -0.45
N ILE A 323 -29.59 -14.81 -1.43
CA ILE A 323 -29.16 -15.12 -2.79
C ILE A 323 -27.77 -15.76 -2.76
N ARG A 324 -26.81 -15.12 -2.10
CA ARG A 324 -25.43 -15.61 -1.98
C ARG A 324 -25.35 -16.99 -1.34
N THR A 325 -26.10 -17.20 -0.25
CA THR A 325 -26.16 -18.51 0.43
C THR A 325 -26.69 -19.60 -0.50
N ARG A 326 -27.75 -19.30 -1.27
CA ARG A 326 -28.35 -20.24 -2.22
C ARG A 326 -27.43 -20.53 -3.41
N LEU A 327 -26.79 -19.52 -3.98
CA LEU A 327 -25.82 -19.69 -5.07
C LEU A 327 -24.66 -20.57 -4.62
N LYS A 328 -24.12 -20.33 -3.42
CA LYS A 328 -23.06 -21.15 -2.82
C LYS A 328 -23.47 -22.62 -2.65
N GLN A 329 -24.67 -22.88 -2.14
CA GLN A 329 -25.20 -24.25 -2.00
C GLN A 329 -25.36 -24.98 -3.33
N GLN A 330 -25.56 -24.24 -4.42
CA GLN A 330 -25.66 -24.77 -5.77
C GLN A 330 -24.31 -24.86 -6.49
N GLY A 331 -23.21 -24.50 -5.83
CA GLY A 331 -21.87 -24.47 -6.44
C GLY A 331 -21.70 -23.37 -7.49
N LEU A 332 -22.54 -22.34 -7.45
CA LEU A 332 -22.48 -21.18 -8.34
C LEU A 332 -21.69 -20.03 -7.69
N GLY A 333 -21.13 -19.15 -8.52
CA GLY A 333 -20.43 -17.95 -8.06
C GLY A 333 -21.33 -17.07 -7.18
N GLU A 334 -20.78 -16.59 -6.05
CA GLU A 334 -21.54 -15.80 -5.07
C GLU A 334 -21.69 -14.32 -5.48
N GLY A 335 -20.91 -13.84 -6.44
CA GLY A 335 -20.96 -12.44 -6.87
C GLY A 335 -22.15 -12.10 -7.76
N ILE A 336 -22.57 -10.84 -7.72
CA ILE A 336 -23.55 -10.29 -8.65
C ILE A 336 -22.83 -9.38 -9.63
N ALA A 337 -22.60 -9.89 -10.84
CA ALA A 337 -22.06 -9.11 -11.95
C ALA A 337 -23.19 -8.65 -12.87
N THR A 338 -23.31 -7.33 -13.06
CA THR A 338 -24.33 -6.69 -13.89
C THR A 338 -23.70 -5.85 -14.99
N LEU A 339 -24.24 -5.95 -16.21
CA LEU A 339 -23.85 -5.13 -17.34
C LEU A 339 -25.00 -4.18 -17.74
N PHE A 340 -24.71 -2.89 -17.75
CA PHE A 340 -25.55 -1.85 -18.32
C PHE A 340 -24.99 -1.45 -19.68
N TYR A 341 -25.75 -1.70 -20.74
CA TYR A 341 -25.31 -1.46 -22.12
C TYR A 341 -26.34 -0.69 -22.92
N GLY A 342 -25.93 -0.03 -24.01
CA GLY A 342 -26.85 0.68 -24.92
C GLY A 342 -26.43 2.11 -25.21
N VAL A 343 -27.37 2.93 -25.70
CA VAL A 343 -27.07 4.25 -26.29
C VAL A 343 -26.41 5.19 -25.27
N PRO A 344 -25.39 5.99 -25.62
CA PRO A 344 -24.82 7.01 -24.73
C PRO A 344 -25.90 8.03 -24.29
N GLY A 345 -25.71 8.66 -23.13
CA GLY A 345 -26.65 9.68 -22.64
C GLY A 345 -27.99 9.13 -22.11
N THR A 346 -28.16 7.82 -21.98
CA THR A 346 -29.40 7.19 -21.47
C THR A 346 -29.43 6.98 -19.96
N GLY A 347 -28.39 7.37 -19.22
CA GLY A 347 -28.38 7.34 -17.75
C GLY A 347 -27.79 6.07 -17.11
N LYS A 348 -27.07 5.22 -17.85
CA LYS A 348 -26.41 4.00 -17.33
C LYS A 348 -25.58 4.23 -16.06
N THR A 349 -24.61 5.15 -16.12
CA THR A 349 -23.74 5.48 -14.97
C THR A 349 -24.52 6.12 -13.83
N GLU A 350 -25.54 6.91 -14.14
CA GLU A 350 -26.38 7.54 -13.12
C GLU A 350 -27.24 6.50 -12.41
N MET A 351 -27.80 5.52 -13.13
CA MET A 351 -28.59 4.44 -12.55
C MET A 351 -27.76 3.60 -11.58
N ALA A 352 -26.49 3.30 -11.89
CA ALA A 352 -25.59 2.62 -10.96
C ALA A 352 -25.45 3.39 -9.64
N LYS A 353 -25.37 4.72 -9.69
CA LYS A 353 -25.35 5.57 -8.50
C LYS A 353 -26.67 5.55 -7.74
N GLN A 354 -27.79 5.63 -8.45
CA GLN A 354 -29.11 5.60 -7.81
C GLN A 354 -29.39 4.25 -7.13
N LEU A 355 -28.94 3.12 -7.72
CA LEU A 355 -28.99 1.81 -7.07
C LEU A 355 -28.14 1.76 -5.80
N ALA A 356 -26.93 2.31 -5.86
CA ALA A 356 -26.06 2.40 -4.67
C ALA A 356 -26.75 3.19 -3.55
N ARG A 357 -27.34 4.34 -3.90
CA ARG A 357 -28.11 5.18 -2.96
C ARG A 357 -29.30 4.46 -2.35
N SER A 358 -30.13 3.79 -3.15
CA SER A 358 -31.35 3.13 -2.65
C SER A 358 -31.06 1.85 -1.86
N THR A 359 -29.91 1.21 -2.11
CA THR A 359 -29.48 0.00 -1.41
C THR A 359 -28.55 0.27 -0.23
N GLY A 360 -28.13 1.52 -0.01
CA GLY A 360 -27.27 1.92 1.13
C GLY A 360 -25.76 1.79 0.88
N ARG A 361 -25.33 1.49 -0.35
CA ARG A 361 -23.98 1.01 -0.65
C ARG A 361 -23.06 2.11 -1.18
N ASN A 362 -21.81 2.11 -0.72
CA ASN A 362 -20.75 2.93 -1.31
C ASN A 362 -20.35 2.38 -2.68
N ILE A 363 -19.71 3.20 -3.52
CA ILE A 363 -19.21 2.82 -4.84
C ILE A 363 -17.70 2.99 -4.88
N MET A 364 -16.99 1.97 -5.32
CA MET A 364 -15.62 2.10 -5.83
C MET A 364 -15.69 2.20 -7.34
N LYS A 365 -15.41 3.38 -7.90
CA LYS A 365 -15.53 3.67 -9.33
C LYS A 365 -14.18 3.51 -10.01
N VAL A 366 -14.17 2.79 -11.14
CA VAL A 366 -13.00 2.57 -11.99
C VAL A 366 -13.33 3.03 -13.40
N GLU A 367 -12.57 4.00 -13.91
CA GLU A 367 -12.71 4.47 -15.30
C GLU A 367 -11.71 3.76 -16.20
N ILE A 368 -12.16 2.72 -16.90
CA ILE A 368 -11.30 1.87 -17.71
C ILE A 368 -10.75 2.63 -18.93
N SER A 369 -11.55 3.52 -19.51
CA SER A 369 -11.20 4.33 -20.69
C SER A 369 -10.00 5.27 -20.45
N LYS A 370 -9.98 5.99 -19.32
CA LYS A 370 -8.89 6.93 -18.98
C LYS A 370 -7.58 6.23 -18.68
N THR A 371 -7.66 5.00 -18.20
CA THR A 371 -6.49 4.31 -17.67
C THR A 371 -5.68 3.62 -18.78
N LYS A 372 -6.26 3.38 -19.98
CA LYS A 372 -5.56 2.85 -21.16
C LYS A 372 -4.27 3.57 -21.58
N SER A 373 -4.16 4.88 -21.35
CA SER A 373 -2.96 5.66 -21.72
C SER A 373 -1.77 5.44 -20.79
N MET A 374 -2.01 5.01 -19.54
CA MET A 374 -1.01 4.65 -18.55
C MET A 374 -0.65 3.14 -18.60
N TRP A 375 -1.27 2.38 -19.51
CA TRP A 375 -1.31 0.91 -19.51
C TRP A 375 -0.38 0.28 -20.55
N TYR A 376 0.82 0.82 -20.70
CA TYR A 376 1.89 0.18 -21.44
C TYR A 376 2.91 -0.39 -20.45
N GLY A 377 2.80 -1.69 -20.16
CA GLY A 377 3.78 -2.47 -19.38
C GLY A 377 3.30 -3.00 -18.02
N GLU A 378 2.46 -2.25 -17.29
CA GLU A 378 2.00 -2.60 -15.91
C GLU A 378 0.50 -2.91 -15.78
N SER A 379 -0.22 -2.94 -16.88
CA SER A 379 -1.70 -2.93 -16.96
C SER A 379 -2.35 -4.14 -16.29
N GLU A 380 -1.70 -5.30 -16.37
CA GLU A 380 -2.16 -6.55 -15.75
C GLU A 380 -2.16 -6.44 -14.21
N LYS A 381 -1.10 -5.86 -13.65
CA LYS A 381 -0.97 -5.63 -12.21
C LYS A 381 -2.01 -4.62 -11.73
N ILE A 382 -2.34 -3.61 -12.55
CA ILE A 382 -3.33 -2.59 -12.20
C ILE A 382 -4.73 -3.20 -12.06
N ILE A 383 -5.16 -4.08 -12.97
CA ILE A 383 -6.46 -4.74 -12.85
C ILE A 383 -6.52 -5.64 -11.62
N LYS A 384 -5.50 -6.47 -11.38
CA LYS A 384 -5.45 -7.31 -10.16
C LYS A 384 -5.49 -6.44 -8.90
N ARG A 385 -4.78 -5.31 -8.90
CA ARG A 385 -4.83 -4.33 -7.82
C ARG A 385 -6.23 -3.76 -7.62
N VAL A 386 -6.98 -3.44 -8.69
CA VAL A 386 -8.37 -2.96 -8.57
C VAL A 386 -9.27 -3.95 -7.82
N PHE A 387 -9.17 -5.24 -8.12
CA PHE A 387 -9.96 -6.26 -7.42
C PHE A 387 -9.48 -6.50 -5.98
N SER A 388 -8.16 -6.45 -5.75
CA SER A 388 -7.59 -6.49 -4.39
C SER A 388 -8.01 -5.28 -3.55
N ASP A 389 -7.94 -4.08 -4.10
CA ASP A 389 -8.37 -2.83 -3.45
C ASP A 389 -9.86 -2.86 -3.14
N TYR A 390 -10.68 -3.43 -4.05
CA TYR A 390 -12.10 -3.63 -3.79
C TYR A 390 -12.32 -4.61 -2.63
N ALA A 391 -11.59 -5.72 -2.58
CA ALA A 391 -11.67 -6.68 -1.48
C ALA A 391 -11.33 -6.01 -0.14
N ASP A 392 -10.26 -5.22 -0.10
CA ASP A 392 -9.89 -4.43 1.10
C ASP A 392 -10.98 -3.42 1.47
N PHE A 393 -11.54 -2.72 0.47
CA PHE A 393 -12.62 -1.76 0.69
C PHE A 393 -13.91 -2.39 1.22
N THR A 394 -14.18 -3.65 0.87
CA THR A 394 -15.31 -4.40 1.44
C THR A 394 -15.14 -4.70 2.92
N GLU A 395 -13.90 -4.85 3.42
CA GLU A 395 -13.62 -5.06 4.84
C GLU A 395 -13.85 -3.76 5.65
N ASP A 396 -13.67 -2.59 5.03
CA ASP A 396 -13.85 -1.27 5.63
C ASP A 396 -15.33 -0.78 5.62
N CYS A 397 -16.25 -1.49 4.96
CA CYS A 397 -17.64 -1.08 4.78
C CYS A 397 -18.63 -1.96 5.58
N GLU A 398 -19.64 -1.34 6.18
CA GLU A 398 -20.73 -2.07 6.87
C GLU A 398 -21.56 -2.94 5.91
N GLN A 399 -21.67 -2.50 4.66
CA GLN A 399 -22.38 -3.18 3.58
C GLN A 399 -21.45 -3.38 2.40
N LEU A 400 -21.60 -4.50 1.69
CA LEU A 400 -20.83 -4.80 0.48
C LEU A 400 -20.91 -3.62 -0.53
N PRO A 401 -19.80 -2.94 -0.85
CA PRO A 401 -19.82 -1.81 -1.78
C PRO A 401 -20.01 -2.29 -3.22
N ILE A 402 -20.36 -1.37 -4.13
CA ILE A 402 -20.48 -1.63 -5.56
C ILE A 402 -19.15 -1.31 -6.25
N LEU A 403 -18.57 -2.26 -6.97
CA LEU A 403 -17.48 -2.01 -7.92
C LEU A 403 -18.07 -1.53 -9.25
N LEU A 404 -17.88 -0.26 -9.58
CA LEU A 404 -18.41 0.35 -10.81
C LEU A 404 -17.33 0.46 -11.88
N PHE A 405 -17.40 -0.38 -12.90
CA PHE A 405 -16.59 -0.26 -14.11
C PHE A 405 -17.28 0.68 -15.08
N ASN A 406 -16.85 1.95 -15.10
CA ASN A 406 -17.43 2.97 -15.94
C ASN A 406 -16.77 2.99 -17.32
N GLU A 407 -17.57 3.09 -18.38
CA GLU A 407 -17.08 3.14 -19.79
C GLU A 407 -16.15 1.97 -20.14
N ALA A 408 -16.59 0.75 -19.86
CA ALA A 408 -15.84 -0.48 -20.09
C ALA A 408 -15.72 -0.89 -21.57
N ASP A 409 -16.15 -0.02 -22.50
CA ASP A 409 -16.10 -0.22 -23.96
C ASP A 409 -14.73 -0.69 -24.43
N ALA A 410 -13.71 -0.08 -23.85
CA ALA A 410 -12.34 -0.25 -24.27
C ALA A 410 -11.80 -1.66 -23.95
N VAL A 411 -12.40 -2.38 -23.00
CA VAL A 411 -11.95 -3.71 -22.59
C VAL A 411 -12.99 -4.78 -22.91
N PHE A 412 -14.27 -4.46 -23.04
CA PHE A 412 -15.29 -5.47 -23.32
C PHE A 412 -15.61 -5.64 -24.81
N SER A 413 -15.00 -4.85 -25.68
CA SER A 413 -15.12 -5.03 -27.13
C SER A 413 -14.60 -6.39 -27.58
N LYS A 414 -15.17 -6.94 -28.67
CA LYS A 414 -14.68 -8.17 -29.31
C LYS A 414 -13.16 -8.15 -29.48
N ARG A 415 -12.53 -9.29 -29.17
CA ARG A 415 -11.10 -9.51 -29.38
C ARG A 415 -10.73 -9.25 -30.84
N GLN A 416 -9.68 -8.47 -31.05
CA GLN A 416 -9.13 -8.33 -32.38
C GLN A 416 -8.42 -9.63 -32.79
N SER A 417 -8.55 -10.02 -34.06
CA SER A 417 -7.83 -11.16 -34.61
C SER A 417 -6.32 -10.97 -34.46
N ILE A 418 -5.59 -12.09 -34.35
CA ILE A 418 -4.16 -12.15 -34.07
C ILE A 418 -3.42 -11.22 -35.03
N SER A 419 -3.06 -10.03 -34.54
CA SER A 419 -2.14 -9.10 -35.19
C SER A 419 -0.82 -9.16 -34.45
N HIS A 420 0.30 -8.94 -35.15
CA HIS A 420 1.63 -8.89 -34.54
C HIS A 420 1.87 -7.64 -33.68
N SER A 421 0.83 -6.85 -33.36
CA SER A 421 0.98 -5.67 -32.51
C SER A 421 1.04 -6.07 -31.03
N ASN A 422 2.01 -5.51 -30.31
CA ASN A 422 2.10 -5.70 -28.86
C ASN A 422 0.86 -5.14 -28.13
N VAL A 423 0.21 -4.12 -28.71
CA VAL A 423 -1.02 -3.50 -28.18
C VAL A 423 -2.13 -4.55 -28.01
N VAL A 424 -2.42 -5.29 -29.08
CA VAL A 424 -3.55 -6.24 -29.12
C VAL A 424 -3.31 -7.42 -28.18
N LYS A 425 -2.05 -7.85 -28.03
CA LYS A 425 -1.68 -8.89 -27.05
C LYS A 425 -1.95 -8.43 -25.62
N THR A 426 -1.53 -7.21 -25.26
CA THR A 426 -1.78 -6.64 -23.93
C THR A 426 -3.29 -6.47 -23.67
N GLU A 427 -4.06 -5.98 -24.64
CA GLU A 427 -5.52 -5.84 -24.48
C GLU A 427 -6.22 -7.19 -24.25
N ASN A 428 -5.84 -8.23 -25.00
CA ASN A 428 -6.38 -9.58 -24.80
C ASN A 428 -5.97 -10.18 -23.45
N ALA A 429 -4.75 -9.92 -22.97
CA ALA A 429 -4.29 -10.36 -21.65
C ALA A 429 -5.11 -9.71 -20.52
N ILE A 430 -5.31 -8.39 -20.60
CA ILE A 430 -6.18 -7.65 -19.66
C ILE A 430 -7.60 -8.24 -19.64
N GLN A 431 -8.18 -8.53 -20.82
CA GLN A 431 -9.49 -9.16 -20.91
C GLN A 431 -9.55 -10.52 -20.20
N ASN A 432 -8.53 -11.35 -20.37
CA ASN A 432 -8.45 -12.65 -19.70
C ASN A 432 -8.39 -12.50 -18.18
N ILE A 433 -7.60 -11.56 -17.67
CA ILE A 433 -7.50 -11.29 -16.23
C ILE A 433 -8.85 -10.85 -15.67
N ILE A 434 -9.56 -9.92 -16.33
CA ILE A 434 -10.89 -9.52 -15.85
C ILE A 434 -11.87 -10.69 -15.86
N LEU A 435 -11.82 -11.55 -16.88
CA LEU A 435 -12.68 -12.75 -16.93
C LEU A 435 -12.40 -13.68 -15.76
N GLU A 436 -11.12 -13.96 -15.47
CA GLU A 436 -10.66 -14.78 -14.34
C GLU A 436 -11.13 -14.21 -12.99
N GLU A 437 -10.93 -12.91 -12.78
CA GLU A 437 -11.38 -12.21 -11.57
C GLU A 437 -12.91 -12.26 -11.44
N LEU A 438 -13.67 -12.09 -12.54
CA LEU A 438 -15.13 -12.20 -12.55
C LEU A 438 -15.63 -13.61 -12.20
N GLU A 439 -14.87 -14.68 -12.47
CA GLU A 439 -15.28 -16.04 -12.11
C GLU A 439 -15.31 -16.24 -10.59
N ASN A 440 -14.30 -15.69 -9.91
CA ASN A 440 -14.09 -15.86 -8.48
C ASN A 440 -14.64 -14.67 -7.66
N PHE A 441 -15.24 -13.69 -8.33
CA PHE A 441 -15.72 -12.47 -7.69
C PHE A 441 -16.89 -12.76 -6.74
N LYS A 442 -16.76 -12.31 -5.48
CA LYS A 442 -17.76 -12.48 -4.42
C LYS A 442 -18.46 -11.17 -4.05
N GLY A 443 -18.27 -10.13 -4.86
CA GLY A 443 -18.78 -8.78 -4.65
C GLY A 443 -20.03 -8.43 -5.47
N ILE A 444 -20.34 -7.13 -5.52
CA ILE A 444 -21.31 -6.55 -6.47
C ILE A 444 -20.50 -5.76 -7.51
N LEU A 445 -20.61 -6.14 -8.78
CA LEU A 445 -19.98 -5.44 -9.89
C LEU A 445 -21.06 -4.93 -10.84
N ILE A 446 -20.98 -3.63 -11.16
CA ILE A 446 -21.78 -3.01 -12.20
C ILE A 446 -20.83 -2.46 -13.25
N ALA A 447 -20.94 -2.92 -14.48
CA ALA A 447 -20.21 -2.35 -15.60
C ALA A 447 -21.13 -1.56 -16.52
N THR A 448 -20.63 -0.46 -17.07
CA THR A 448 -21.36 0.34 -18.07
C THR A 448 -20.61 0.37 -19.39
N THR A 449 -21.34 0.19 -20.50
CA THR A 449 -20.79 0.18 -21.85
C THR A 449 -21.75 0.84 -22.84
N ASN A 450 -21.21 1.50 -23.85
CA ASN A 450 -21.93 2.00 -25.02
C ASN A 450 -21.93 0.99 -26.19
N LEU A 451 -21.27 -0.16 -26.04
CA LEU A 451 -21.26 -1.22 -27.03
C LEU A 451 -22.61 -1.92 -27.05
N GLN A 452 -23.37 -1.76 -28.14
CA GLN A 452 -24.67 -2.39 -28.30
C GLN A 452 -24.57 -3.78 -28.94
N ASP A 453 -23.71 -3.93 -29.96
CA ASP A 453 -23.62 -5.17 -30.77
C ASP A 453 -22.20 -5.78 -30.82
N ASN A 454 -21.22 -5.14 -30.18
CA ASN A 454 -19.80 -5.51 -30.29
C ASN A 454 -19.17 -5.99 -28.97
N LEU A 455 -19.99 -6.57 -28.09
CA LEU A 455 -19.53 -7.17 -26.84
C LEU A 455 -18.90 -8.54 -27.10
N ASP A 456 -17.84 -8.86 -26.37
CA ASP A 456 -17.22 -10.19 -26.44
C ASP A 456 -18.06 -11.25 -25.71
N ALA A 457 -18.23 -12.41 -26.36
CA ALA A 457 -19.11 -13.48 -25.89
C ALA A 457 -18.65 -14.12 -24.56
N ALA A 458 -17.37 -14.03 -24.19
CA ALA A 458 -16.90 -14.52 -22.89
C ALA A 458 -17.45 -13.64 -21.76
N PHE A 459 -17.42 -12.31 -21.94
CA PHE A 459 -18.00 -11.37 -20.98
C PHE A 459 -19.51 -11.54 -20.87
N GLU A 460 -20.22 -11.72 -21.98
CA GLU A 460 -21.68 -11.94 -21.99
C GLU A 460 -22.16 -13.11 -21.11
N ARG A 461 -21.34 -14.14 -20.95
CA ARG A 461 -21.63 -15.32 -20.14
C ARG A 461 -21.35 -15.11 -18.65
N ARG A 462 -20.46 -14.18 -18.30
CA ARG A 462 -20.04 -13.91 -16.92
C ARG A 462 -20.93 -12.87 -16.21
N PHE A 463 -21.68 -12.07 -16.96
CA PHE A 463 -22.68 -11.16 -16.40
C PHE A 463 -24.01 -11.87 -16.14
N LEU A 464 -24.44 -11.87 -14.88
CA LEU A 464 -25.72 -12.43 -14.44
C LEU A 464 -26.89 -11.58 -14.93
N PHE A 465 -26.78 -10.26 -14.81
CA PHE A 465 -27.78 -9.31 -15.29
C PHE A 465 -27.24 -8.53 -16.50
N LYS A 466 -28.07 -8.39 -17.53
CA LYS A 466 -27.77 -7.62 -18.74
C LYS A 466 -28.95 -6.69 -19.02
N VAL A 467 -28.78 -5.40 -18.71
CA VAL A 467 -29.83 -4.39 -18.83
C VAL A 467 -29.52 -3.45 -19.99
N GLN A 468 -30.40 -3.43 -20.98
CA GLN A 468 -30.27 -2.59 -22.16
C GLN A 468 -30.93 -1.23 -21.95
N PHE A 469 -30.16 -0.16 -22.05
CA PHE A 469 -30.64 1.21 -21.98
C PHE A 469 -30.88 1.75 -23.39
N ARG A 470 -32.16 1.94 -23.71
CA ARG A 470 -32.63 2.46 -25.00
C ARG A 470 -32.87 3.97 -24.90
N LYS A 471 -32.98 4.63 -26.05
CA LYS A 471 -33.47 6.01 -26.06
C LYS A 471 -34.89 6.05 -25.47
N PRO A 472 -35.20 7.06 -24.64
CA PRO A 472 -36.53 7.20 -24.04
C PRO A 472 -37.57 7.43 -25.14
N ASP A 473 -38.77 6.83 -24.99
CA ASP A 473 -39.91 7.12 -25.86
C ASP A 473 -40.43 8.56 -25.65
N VAL A 474 -41.40 8.98 -26.48
CA VAL A 474 -41.99 10.33 -26.40
C VAL A 474 -42.56 10.62 -24.99
N THR A 475 -43.17 9.62 -24.36
CA THR A 475 -43.79 9.76 -23.04
C THR A 475 -42.74 10.02 -21.96
N ASN A 476 -41.68 9.22 -21.95
CA ASN A 476 -40.58 9.31 -21.01
C ASN A 476 -39.71 10.56 -21.29
N ARG A 477 -39.48 10.94 -22.55
CA ARG A 477 -38.83 12.22 -22.89
C ARG A 477 -39.60 13.41 -22.32
N ALA A 478 -40.93 13.43 -22.45
CA ALA A 478 -41.74 14.51 -21.89
C ALA A 478 -41.65 14.54 -20.35
N ARG A 479 -41.56 13.38 -19.68
CA ARG A 479 -41.34 13.29 -18.23
C ARG A 479 -39.95 13.79 -17.82
N ILE A 480 -38.91 13.46 -18.60
CA ILE A 480 -37.54 13.96 -18.37
C ILE A 480 -37.54 15.49 -18.45
N TRP A 481 -38.11 16.06 -19.51
CA TRP A 481 -38.24 17.52 -19.67
C TRP A 481 -38.94 18.18 -18.47
N GLN A 482 -40.09 17.66 -18.04
CA GLN A 482 -40.80 18.20 -16.88
C GLN A 482 -40.02 18.07 -15.57
N SER A 483 -39.26 16.98 -15.41
CA SER A 483 -38.47 16.79 -14.19
C SER A 483 -37.32 17.77 -14.06
N LYS A 484 -36.79 18.24 -15.20
CA LYS A 484 -35.64 19.14 -15.29
C LYS A 484 -36.05 20.61 -15.35
N LEU A 485 -37.19 20.90 -15.97
CA LEU A 485 -37.70 22.26 -16.15
C LEU A 485 -39.13 22.33 -15.62
N GLN A 486 -39.27 22.70 -14.35
CA GLN A 486 -40.58 22.80 -13.70
C GLN A 486 -41.46 23.91 -14.30
N SER A 487 -40.84 24.93 -14.91
CA SER A 487 -41.53 26.01 -15.63
C SER A 487 -42.14 25.58 -16.96
N LEU A 488 -41.78 24.40 -17.48
CA LEU A 488 -42.28 23.91 -18.75
C LEU A 488 -43.64 23.22 -18.58
N THR A 489 -44.67 23.71 -19.28
CA THR A 489 -46.00 23.10 -19.24
C THR A 489 -46.00 21.67 -19.80
N LYS A 490 -46.95 20.85 -19.35
CA LYS A 490 -47.04 19.44 -19.81
C LYS A 490 -47.22 19.33 -21.33
N GLU A 491 -47.95 20.26 -21.92
CA GLU A 491 -48.17 20.32 -23.36
C GLU A 491 -46.87 20.67 -24.10
N ASN A 492 -46.14 21.67 -23.64
CA ASN A 492 -44.87 22.07 -24.25
C ASN A 492 -43.80 20.99 -24.14
N ALA A 493 -43.73 20.29 -22.99
CA ALA A 493 -42.85 19.14 -22.82
C ALA A 493 -43.16 18.00 -23.81
N ARG A 494 -44.45 17.73 -24.06
CA ARG A 494 -44.87 16.75 -25.08
C ARG A 494 -44.51 17.22 -26.50
N LYS A 495 -44.70 18.50 -26.82
CA LYS A 495 -44.30 19.07 -28.12
C LYS A 495 -42.80 18.87 -28.38
N LEU A 496 -41.94 19.22 -27.42
CA LEU A 496 -40.49 18.99 -27.54
C LEU A 496 -40.16 17.50 -27.69
N ALA A 497 -40.76 16.65 -26.86
CA ALA A 497 -40.51 15.20 -26.90
C ALA A 497 -40.94 14.53 -28.21
N SER A 498 -41.99 15.03 -28.87
CA SER A 498 -42.46 14.55 -30.17
C SER A 498 -41.60 15.04 -31.34
N GLN A 499 -41.07 16.26 -31.25
CA GLN A 499 -40.29 16.88 -32.34
C GLN A 499 -38.81 16.46 -32.35
N PHE A 500 -38.26 16.12 -31.19
CA PHE A 500 -36.84 15.81 -31.02
C PHE A 500 -36.60 14.45 -30.35
N ASP A 501 -35.78 13.62 -30.97
CA ASP A 501 -35.40 12.27 -30.50
C ASP A 501 -34.14 12.30 -29.61
N PHE A 502 -34.19 13.11 -28.56
CA PHE A 502 -33.07 13.28 -27.65
C PHE A 502 -33.03 12.22 -26.54
N SER A 503 -31.81 11.80 -26.21
CA SER A 503 -31.47 11.09 -24.98
C SER A 503 -31.55 12.00 -23.75
N GLY A 504 -31.54 11.42 -22.55
CA GLY A 504 -31.55 12.20 -21.30
C GLY A 504 -30.33 13.12 -21.17
N GLY A 505 -29.16 12.69 -21.67
CA GLY A 505 -27.93 13.48 -21.65
C GLY A 505 -27.98 14.69 -22.58
N GLU A 506 -28.58 14.55 -23.77
CA GLU A 506 -28.82 15.66 -24.69
C GLU A 506 -29.82 16.66 -24.08
N ILE A 507 -30.89 16.17 -23.46
CA ILE A 507 -31.84 17.03 -22.72
C ILE A 507 -31.11 17.77 -21.58
N ASP A 508 -30.25 17.10 -20.81
CA ASP A 508 -29.46 17.72 -19.75
C ASP A 508 -28.54 18.82 -20.27
N ASN A 509 -27.92 18.63 -21.43
CA ASN A 509 -27.09 19.67 -22.06
C ASN A 509 -27.92 20.90 -22.46
N ILE A 510 -29.11 20.69 -23.04
CA ILE A 510 -30.00 21.79 -23.43
C ILE A 510 -30.51 22.54 -22.19
N VAL A 511 -30.86 21.83 -21.12
CA VAL A 511 -31.29 22.44 -19.86
C VAL A 511 -30.17 23.27 -19.24
N ARG A 512 -28.93 22.76 -19.21
CA ARG A 512 -27.76 23.54 -18.75
C ARG A 512 -27.54 24.80 -19.58
N LYS A 513 -27.70 24.70 -20.91
CA LYS A 513 -27.61 25.87 -21.80
C LYS A 513 -28.68 26.90 -21.48
N TRP A 514 -29.89 26.45 -21.15
CA TRP A 514 -30.96 27.31 -20.67
C TRP A 514 -30.65 27.98 -19.33
N GLU A 515 -30.13 27.24 -18.33
CA GLU A 515 -29.75 27.81 -17.03
C GLU A 515 -28.69 28.90 -17.18
N ILE A 516 -27.67 28.69 -18.01
CA ILE A 516 -26.64 29.71 -18.28
C ILE A 516 -27.28 30.93 -18.97
N HIS A 517 -28.15 30.71 -19.95
CA HIS A 517 -28.82 31.79 -20.68
C HIS A 517 -29.76 32.61 -19.77
N SER A 518 -30.51 31.97 -18.88
CA SER A 518 -31.46 32.66 -17.99
C SER A 518 -30.75 33.56 -16.98
N VAL A 519 -29.56 33.17 -16.51
CA VAL A 519 -28.72 34.01 -15.64
C VAL A 519 -28.23 35.27 -16.36
N VAL A 520 -27.86 35.16 -17.64
CA VAL A 520 -27.28 36.28 -18.40
C VAL A 520 -28.34 37.22 -18.98
N ASN A 521 -29.44 36.66 -19.51
CA ASN A 521 -30.43 37.40 -20.31
C ASN A 521 -31.82 37.50 -19.65
N GLY A 522 -32.01 36.93 -18.45
CA GLY A 522 -33.30 36.86 -17.76
C GLY A 522 -34.24 35.77 -18.31
N GLU A 523 -35.44 35.68 -17.74
CA GLU A 523 -36.42 34.61 -17.99
C GLU A 523 -37.50 34.96 -19.05
N ALA A 524 -37.11 35.56 -20.18
CA ALA A 524 -38.08 35.86 -21.24
C ALA A 524 -38.31 34.64 -22.17
N ASP A 525 -39.53 34.09 -22.15
CA ASP A 525 -40.04 32.97 -22.97
C ASP A 525 -39.16 31.70 -22.97
N VAL A 526 -39.30 30.93 -21.89
CA VAL A 526 -38.62 29.65 -21.65
C VAL A 526 -38.81 28.68 -22.81
N PHE A 527 -40.04 28.51 -23.31
CA PHE A 527 -40.32 27.52 -24.35
C PHE A 527 -39.65 27.85 -25.68
N LYS A 528 -39.78 29.10 -26.14
CA LYS A 528 -39.19 29.53 -27.41
C LYS A 528 -37.66 29.46 -27.38
N THR A 529 -37.06 29.81 -26.24
CA THR A 529 -35.61 29.74 -26.05
C THR A 529 -35.11 28.29 -26.08
N ILE A 530 -35.80 27.36 -25.40
CA ILE A 530 -35.46 25.93 -25.41
C ILE A 530 -35.64 25.35 -26.81
N LEU A 531 -36.73 25.70 -27.50
CA LEU A 531 -36.98 25.23 -28.87
C LEU A 531 -35.82 25.58 -29.81
N ARG A 532 -35.32 26.83 -29.72
CA ARG A 532 -34.12 27.26 -30.47
C ARG A 532 -32.89 26.42 -30.11
N PHE A 533 -32.64 26.15 -28.82
CA PHE A 533 -31.52 25.31 -28.41
C PHE A 533 -31.64 23.86 -28.89
N CYS A 534 -32.85 23.30 -28.92
CA CYS A 534 -33.10 21.99 -29.51
C CYS A 534 -32.76 21.96 -31.01
N GLU A 535 -33.10 23.00 -31.76
CA GLU A 535 -32.78 23.11 -33.19
C GLU A 535 -31.26 23.21 -33.44
N GLU A 536 -30.56 23.99 -32.62
CA GLU A 536 -29.10 24.13 -32.67
C GLU A 536 -28.37 22.81 -32.36
N GLU A 537 -28.82 22.05 -31.35
CA GLU A 537 -28.24 20.75 -31.00
C GLU A 537 -28.37 19.75 -32.17
N LYS A 538 -29.51 19.77 -32.86
CA LYS A 538 -29.79 18.88 -34.00
C LYS A 538 -28.97 19.22 -35.26
N LEU A 539 -28.57 20.47 -35.45
CA LEU A 539 -27.72 20.89 -36.57
C LEU A 539 -26.31 20.27 -36.51
N GLY A 540 -25.85 19.87 -35.32
CA GLY A 540 -24.59 19.13 -35.13
C GLY A 540 -24.62 17.70 -35.71
N GLU A 541 -25.77 17.02 -35.69
CA GLU A 541 -25.91 15.64 -36.20
C GLU A 541 -25.98 15.56 -37.73
N LYS A 542 -26.53 16.58 -38.41
CA LYS A 542 -26.69 16.60 -39.87
C LYS A 542 -25.37 16.63 -40.66
N ARG A 543 -24.21 16.83 -40.03
CA ARG A 543 -22.90 16.85 -40.71
C ARG A 543 -22.19 15.49 -40.82
N ARG A 544 -22.79 14.39 -40.35
CA ARG A 544 -22.15 13.04 -40.36
C ARG A 544 -22.73 12.02 -41.35
N SER A 545 -23.62 12.41 -42.28
CA SER A 545 -23.92 11.55 -43.44
C SER A 545 -23.03 11.93 -44.62
N ILE A 546 -21.80 11.41 -44.63
CA ILE A 546 -21.03 11.33 -45.88
C ILE A 546 -21.65 10.19 -46.68
N GLY A 547 -22.55 10.54 -47.59
CA GLY A 547 -23.00 9.63 -48.62
C GLY A 547 -21.85 9.37 -49.58
N PHE A 548 -21.34 8.15 -49.62
CA PHE A 548 -20.69 7.64 -50.81
C PHE A 548 -21.76 6.94 -51.65
N GLY A 549 -22.26 7.67 -52.64
CA GLY A 549 -22.97 7.09 -53.77
C GLY A 549 -21.97 6.70 -54.84
N ARG A 550 -21.82 5.41 -55.09
CA ARG A 550 -22.03 4.71 -56.37
C ARG A 550 -21.61 3.26 -56.26
#